data_AF-A0A6G5ADC5-F1
#
_entry.id   AF-A0A6G5ADC5-F1
#
_cell.length_a   1.000
_cell.length_b   1.000
_cell.length_c   1.000
_cell.angle_alpha   90.00
_cell.angle_beta   90.00
_cell.angle_gamma   90.00
#
_symmetry.space_group_name_H-M   'P 1'
#
loop_
_entity.id
_entity.type
_entity.pdbx_description
1 polymer ?
#
loop_
_entity_poly.entity_id
_entity_poly.type
_entity_poly.pdbx_seq_one_letter_code
_entity_poly.pdbx_strand_id
1 'polypeptide(L)'
;MAEADVEEIEALKAEFEWILQEEVNIVLQQLQDIMLECSKRFPHSFSDQENLVKTDKLILNSTSSTSTPEQIKVLATMSGDSISHADIALRIPKHPGTTLRTIVQNAASGSSSRFKRRQQPDDCSATAHTTTTKHEV
;
A
#
# COMPACT_ATOMS: atom_id res chain seq x y z
N MET A 1 -24.79 54.85 23.84
CA MET A 1 -24.73 53.40 24.12
C MET A 1 -25.57 52.64 23.11
N ALA A 2 -26.91 52.78 23.08
CA ALA A 2 -27.76 52.02 22.16
C ALA A 2 -27.45 52.17 20.64
N GLU A 3 -26.93 53.32 20.20
CA GLU A 3 -26.56 53.55 18.79
C GLU A 3 -25.23 52.87 18.40
N ALA A 4 -24.27 52.80 19.34
CA ALA A 4 -23.01 52.08 19.16
C ALA A 4 -23.25 50.57 19.05
N ASP A 5 -24.26 50.05 19.77
CA ASP A 5 -24.64 48.64 19.71
C ASP A 5 -25.23 48.26 18.33
N VAL A 6 -25.92 49.17 17.61
CA VAL A 6 -26.45 48.84 16.27
C VAL A 6 -25.37 48.93 15.20
N GLU A 7 -24.43 49.89 15.30
CA GLU A 7 -23.28 49.97 14.40
C GLU A 7 -22.41 48.71 14.51
N GLU A 8 -22.17 48.22 15.73
CA GLU A 8 -21.47 46.95 15.97
C GLU A 8 -22.20 45.75 15.35
N ILE A 9 -23.52 45.68 15.51
CA ILE A 9 -24.34 44.62 14.90
C ILE A 9 -24.28 44.67 13.36
N GLU A 10 -24.28 45.86 12.75
CA GLU A 10 -24.19 46.02 11.31
C GLU A 10 -22.81 45.62 10.78
N ALA A 11 -21.74 45.99 11.47
CA ALA A 11 -20.38 45.57 11.14
C ALA A 11 -20.24 44.03 11.19
N LEU A 12 -20.71 43.39 12.26
CA LEU A 12 -20.67 41.93 12.39
C LEU A 12 -21.47 41.21 11.30
N LYS A 13 -22.63 41.77 10.90
CA LYS A 13 -23.40 41.23 9.78
C LYS A 13 -22.66 41.34 8.46
N ALA A 14 -22.02 42.48 8.20
CA ALA A 14 -21.24 42.68 6.99
C ALA A 14 -20.05 41.72 6.92
N GLU A 15 -19.35 41.51 8.04
CA GLU A 15 -18.27 40.52 8.13
C GLU A 15 -18.76 39.10 7.89
N PHE A 16 -19.91 38.72 8.46
CA PHE A 16 -20.49 37.40 8.26
C PHE A 16 -20.90 37.16 6.80
N GLU A 17 -21.52 38.16 6.17
CA GLU A 17 -21.88 38.11 4.75
C GLU A 17 -20.63 37.98 3.88
N TRP A 18 -19.56 38.73 4.18
CA TRP A 18 -18.28 38.62 3.48
C TRP A 18 -17.66 37.23 3.60
N ILE A 19 -17.68 36.62 4.79
CA ILE A 19 -17.18 35.25 4.99
C ILE A 19 -17.96 34.26 4.09
N LEU A 20 -19.28 34.37 4.07
CA LEU A 20 -20.13 33.46 3.29
C LEU A 20 -19.94 33.63 1.78
N GLN A 21 -19.76 34.86 1.31
CA GLN A 21 -19.68 35.17 -0.12
C GLN A 21 -18.27 35.04 -0.69
N GLU A 22 -17.24 35.35 0.09
CA GLU A 22 -15.86 35.41 -0.41
C GLU A 22 -15.03 34.25 0.15
N GLU A 23 -14.86 34.20 1.47
CA GLU A 23 -13.95 33.25 2.11
C GLU A 23 -14.33 31.79 1.84
N VAL A 24 -15.62 31.46 1.87
CA VAL A 24 -16.10 30.11 1.55
C VAL A 24 -15.72 29.69 0.13
N ASN A 25 -15.87 30.57 -0.85
CA ASN A 25 -15.54 30.25 -2.25
C ASN A 25 -14.03 30.06 -2.43
N ILE A 26 -13.21 30.87 -1.76
CA ILE A 26 -11.75 30.73 -1.75
C ILE A 26 -11.36 29.36 -1.19
N VAL A 27 -11.94 28.95 -0.04
CA VAL A 27 -11.64 27.65 0.57
C VAL A 27 -12.08 26.49 -0.31
N LEU A 28 -13.25 26.59 -0.96
CA LEU A 28 -13.73 25.57 -1.89
C LEU A 28 -12.79 25.42 -3.09
N GLN A 29 -12.27 26.52 -3.62
CA GLN A 29 -11.31 26.49 -4.72
C GLN A 29 -9.98 25.88 -4.30
N GLN A 30 -9.46 26.25 -3.12
CA GLN A 30 -8.26 25.62 -2.57
C GLN A 30 -8.43 24.11 -2.37
N LEU A 31 -9.60 23.67 -1.89
CA LEU A 31 -9.89 22.24 -1.72
C LEU A 31 -9.96 21.53 -3.07
N GLN A 32 -10.54 22.16 -4.10
CA GLN A 32 -10.55 21.63 -5.46
C GLN A 32 -9.11 21.45 -5.99
N ASP A 33 -8.25 22.44 -5.81
CA ASP A 33 -6.86 22.38 -6.28
C ASP A 33 -6.06 21.28 -5.57
N ILE A 34 -6.23 21.13 -4.25
CA ILE A 34 -5.61 20.06 -3.47
C ILE A 34 -6.10 18.69 -3.97
N MET A 35 -7.41 18.54 -4.15
CA MET A 35 -8.00 17.29 -4.65
C MET A 35 -7.47 16.94 -6.05
N LEU A 36 -7.33 17.94 -6.93
CA LEU A 36 -6.80 17.75 -8.27
C LEU A 36 -5.33 17.32 -8.23
N GLU A 37 -4.50 17.96 -7.41
CA GLU A 37 -3.10 17.58 -7.28
C GLU A 37 -2.93 16.17 -6.69
N CYS A 38 -3.74 15.81 -5.68
CA CYS A 38 -3.79 14.46 -5.13
C CYS A 38 -4.20 13.42 -6.19
N SER A 39 -5.14 13.77 -7.07
CA SER A 39 -5.64 12.85 -8.10
C SER A 39 -4.55 12.43 -9.10
N LYS A 40 -3.58 13.30 -9.41
CA LYS A 40 -2.45 13.02 -10.33
C LYS A 40 -1.53 11.90 -9.86
N ARG A 41 -1.61 11.51 -8.58
CA ARG A 41 -0.83 10.40 -8.00
C ARG A 41 -1.46 9.03 -8.23
N PHE A 42 -2.71 8.99 -8.68
CA PHE A 42 -3.43 7.76 -8.95
C PHE A 42 -3.58 7.55 -10.46
N PRO A 43 -3.62 6.30 -10.96
CA PRO A 43 -3.72 5.98 -12.39
C PRO A 43 -5.13 6.21 -12.97
N HIS A 44 -5.80 7.29 -12.55
CA HIS A 44 -7.10 7.69 -13.06
C HIS A 44 -6.93 8.84 -14.06
N SER A 45 -7.46 8.67 -15.26
CA SER A 45 -7.51 9.73 -16.27
C SER A 45 -8.72 10.61 -16.02
N PHE A 46 -8.63 11.57 -15.09
CA PHE A 46 -9.70 12.54 -14.84
C PHE A 46 -9.75 13.67 -15.90
N SER A 47 -8.68 13.85 -16.67
CA SER A 47 -8.61 14.78 -17.80
C SER A 47 -7.37 14.44 -18.65
N ASP A 48 -7.18 15.14 -19.78
CA ASP A 48 -5.99 15.12 -20.66
C ASP A 48 -4.67 15.55 -19.96
N GLN A 49 -4.65 15.59 -18.62
CA GLN A 49 -3.49 15.91 -17.81
C GLN A 49 -2.54 14.71 -17.71
N GLU A 50 -1.24 14.97 -17.77
CA GLU A 50 -0.22 13.94 -17.64
C GLU A 50 -0.23 13.32 -16.24
N ASN A 51 -0.49 12.00 -16.19
CA ASN A 51 -0.47 11.22 -14.96
C ASN A 51 0.98 11.05 -14.46
N LEU A 52 1.29 11.56 -13.26
CA LEU A 52 2.62 11.45 -12.63
C LEU A 52 2.76 10.17 -11.80
N VAL A 53 2.18 9.06 -12.29
CA VAL A 53 2.20 7.79 -11.59
C VAL A 53 3.58 7.16 -11.74
N LYS A 54 4.44 7.42 -10.76
CA LYS A 54 5.78 6.83 -10.67
C LYS A 54 5.68 5.40 -10.14
N THR A 55 6.46 4.51 -10.74
CA THR A 55 6.66 3.15 -10.22
C THR A 55 7.75 3.13 -9.16
N ASP A 56 7.42 2.67 -7.97
CA ASP A 56 8.33 2.55 -6.84
C ASP A 56 8.56 1.09 -6.44
N LYS A 57 9.77 0.80 -5.97
CA LYS A 57 10.17 -0.51 -5.42
C LYS A 57 10.33 -0.39 -3.92
N LEU A 58 9.47 -1.08 -3.18
CA LEU A 58 9.41 -1.06 -1.73
C LEU A 58 9.96 -2.37 -1.17
N ILE A 59 10.86 -2.26 -0.20
CA ILE A 59 11.39 -3.39 0.57
C ILE A 59 10.72 -3.33 1.94
N LEU A 60 9.92 -4.34 2.28
CA LEU A 60 9.23 -4.47 3.56
C LEU A 60 9.84 -5.62 4.34
N ASN A 61 10.41 -5.31 5.51
CA ASN A 61 10.97 -6.28 6.43
C ASN A 61 10.14 -6.29 7.72
N SER A 62 9.99 -7.47 8.34
CA SER A 62 9.31 -7.58 9.63
C SER A 62 10.17 -6.97 10.75
N THR A 63 9.73 -5.87 11.35
CA THR A 63 10.42 -5.16 12.44
C THR A 63 10.00 -5.68 13.83
N SER A 64 9.93 -6.99 14.02
CA SER A 64 9.61 -7.52 15.35
C SER A 64 10.71 -7.14 16.35
N SER A 65 10.33 -6.46 17.44
CA SER A 65 11.19 -6.06 18.56
C SER A 65 11.62 -7.23 19.46
N THR A 66 11.24 -8.45 19.10
CA THR A 66 11.69 -9.66 19.78
C THR A 66 12.92 -10.19 19.07
N SER A 67 13.86 -10.79 19.80
CA SER A 67 15.13 -11.36 19.31
C SER A 67 14.97 -12.53 18.32
N THR A 68 13.80 -12.67 17.70
CA THR A 68 13.53 -13.66 16.65
C THR A 68 13.97 -13.13 15.30
N PRO A 69 14.69 -13.93 14.48
CA PRO A 69 15.16 -13.50 13.17
C PRO A 69 13.99 -13.16 12.25
N GLU A 70 14.17 -12.14 11.40
CA GLU A 70 13.14 -11.65 10.45
C GLU A 70 12.50 -12.81 9.69
N GLN A 71 11.21 -13.01 9.92
CA GLN A 71 10.47 -14.14 9.35
C GLN A 71 9.88 -13.79 7.98
N ILE A 72 9.71 -12.51 7.65
CA ILE A 72 9.05 -12.06 6.42
C ILE A 72 9.88 -10.94 5.79
N LYS A 73 10.16 -11.11 4.50
CA LYS A 73 10.74 -10.09 3.62
C LYS A 73 9.90 -9.99 2.35
N VAL A 74 9.52 -8.78 1.96
CA VAL A 74 8.76 -8.52 0.73
C VAL A 74 9.48 -7.47 -0.10
N LEU A 75 9.62 -7.74 -1.41
CA LEU A 75 9.99 -6.74 -2.40
C LEU A 75 8.77 -6.50 -3.29
N ALA A 76 8.09 -5.37 -3.11
CA ALA A 76 6.92 -4.97 -3.89
C ALA A 76 7.30 -3.88 -4.91
N THR A 77 6.71 -3.94 -6.10
CA THR A 77 6.78 -2.89 -7.13
C THR A 77 5.38 -2.37 -7.36
N MET A 78 5.16 -1.10 -7.04
CA MET A 78 3.85 -0.47 -7.02
C MET A 78 3.85 0.81 -7.84
N SER A 79 2.74 1.10 -8.50
CA SER A 79 2.50 2.33 -9.25
C SER A 79 1.14 2.87 -8.82
N GLY A 80 1.13 3.98 -8.08
CA GLY A 80 -0.10 4.49 -7.47
C GLY A 80 -0.73 3.47 -6.52
N ASP A 81 -1.91 2.97 -6.88
CA ASP A 81 -2.67 1.94 -6.16
C ASP A 81 -2.46 0.51 -6.69
N SER A 82 -1.70 0.33 -7.77
CA SER A 82 -1.50 -0.97 -8.41
C SER A 82 -0.21 -1.66 -7.99
N ILE A 83 -0.31 -2.88 -7.47
CA ILE A 83 0.85 -3.76 -7.23
C ILE A 83 1.13 -4.57 -8.50
N SER A 84 2.19 -4.21 -9.22
CA SER A 84 2.58 -4.88 -10.47
C SER A 84 3.39 -6.15 -10.22
N HIS A 85 4.20 -6.15 -9.16
CA HIS A 85 5.03 -7.29 -8.79
C HIS A 85 5.22 -7.32 -7.27
N ALA A 86 5.19 -8.50 -6.67
CA ALA A 86 5.60 -8.70 -5.28
C ALA A 86 6.31 -10.03 -5.12
N ASP A 87 7.50 -10.01 -4.53
CA ASP A 87 8.28 -11.18 -4.17
C ASP A 87 8.31 -11.31 -2.64
N ILE A 88 7.63 -12.33 -2.13
CA ILE A 88 7.39 -12.54 -0.70
C ILE A 88 8.19 -13.76 -0.27
N ALA A 89 9.13 -13.58 0.65
CA ALA A 89 9.89 -14.64 1.29
C ALA A 89 9.48 -14.77 2.77
N LEU A 90 8.99 -15.94 3.14
CA LEU A 90 8.53 -16.29 4.48
C LEU A 90 9.37 -17.44 5.03
N ARG A 91 10.03 -17.23 6.17
CA ARG A 91 10.71 -18.29 6.94
C ARG A 91 9.74 -18.85 7.97
N ILE A 92 9.61 -20.17 8.01
CA ILE A 92 8.69 -20.84 8.94
C ILE A 92 9.43 -21.16 10.24
N PRO A 93 9.05 -20.60 11.40
CA PRO A 93 9.79 -20.79 12.67
C PRO A 93 9.88 -22.24 13.12
N LYS A 94 8.83 -23.03 12.85
CA LYS A 94 8.75 -24.46 13.19
C LYS A 94 9.57 -25.35 12.26
N HIS A 95 10.04 -24.83 11.12
CA HIS A 95 10.84 -25.56 10.16
C HIS A 95 12.08 -24.73 9.77
N PRO A 96 13.04 -24.59 10.71
CA PRO A 96 14.22 -23.76 10.51
C PRO A 96 15.05 -24.31 9.35
N GLY A 97 15.06 -23.57 8.24
CA GLY A 97 15.72 -23.98 6.99
C GLY A 97 14.82 -23.78 5.77
N THR A 98 13.51 -23.90 5.93
CA THR A 98 12.58 -23.75 4.80
C THR A 98 12.12 -22.30 4.67
N THR A 99 12.43 -21.71 3.53
CA THR A 99 11.91 -20.40 3.12
C THR A 99 10.86 -20.61 2.04
N LEU A 100 9.61 -20.27 2.34
CA LEU A 100 8.54 -20.26 1.36
C LEU A 100 8.60 -18.95 0.57
N ARG A 101 8.77 -19.06 -0.74
CA ARG A 101 8.79 -17.91 -1.65
C ARG A 101 7.52 -17.87 -2.49
N THR A 102 6.86 -16.73 -2.53
CA THR A 102 5.65 -16.50 -3.33
C THR A 102 5.84 -15.26 -4.19
N ILE A 103 5.61 -15.38 -5.49
CA ILE A 103 5.70 -14.25 -6.43
C ILE A 103 4.30 -13.93 -6.95
N VAL A 104 3.92 -12.68 -6.82
CA VAL A 104 2.74 -12.08 -7.45
C VAL A 104 3.22 -11.24 -8.62
N GLN A 105 2.65 -11.48 -9.80
CA GLN A 105 2.93 -10.66 -10.97
C GLN A 105 1.61 -10.37 -11.67
N ASN A 106 1.27 -9.09 -11.75
CA ASN A 106 0.09 -8.62 -12.47
C ASN A 106 0.54 -8.20 -13.88
N ALA A 107 0.18 -8.97 -14.91
CA ALA A 107 0.37 -8.55 -16.28
C ALA A 107 -0.71 -7.52 -16.59
N ALA A 108 -0.34 -6.26 -16.81
CA ALA A 108 -1.27 -5.20 -17.16
C ALA A 108 -1.91 -5.47 -18.54
N SER A 109 -2.97 -6.26 -18.56
CA SER A 109 -3.99 -6.33 -19.61
C SER A 109 -5.10 -7.25 -19.10
N GLY A 110 -6.30 -6.70 -18.86
CA GLY A 110 -7.57 -7.40 -18.62
C GLY A 110 -7.53 -8.74 -17.87
N SER A 111 -8.02 -8.74 -16.63
CA SER A 111 -8.76 -9.87 -16.05
C SER A 111 -8.01 -11.21 -15.96
N SER A 112 -7.06 -11.37 -15.03
CA SER A 112 -6.87 -12.58 -14.21
C SER A 112 -5.51 -12.53 -13.50
N SER A 113 -5.49 -12.25 -12.20
CA SER A 113 -4.30 -12.35 -11.36
C SER A 113 -3.82 -13.80 -11.31
N ARG A 114 -2.77 -14.13 -12.08
CA ARG A 114 -2.26 -15.50 -12.16
C ARG A 114 -1.30 -15.77 -10.99
N PHE A 115 -1.81 -16.35 -9.91
CA PHE A 115 -1.03 -16.74 -8.73
C PHE A 115 -0.15 -17.96 -9.04
N LYS A 116 1.18 -17.79 -9.07
CA LYS A 116 2.11 -18.89 -9.34
C LYS A 116 2.96 -19.16 -8.09
N ARG A 117 2.54 -20.15 -7.29
CA ARG A 117 3.37 -20.68 -6.18
C ARG A 117 4.54 -21.45 -6.79
N ARG A 118 5.78 -20.98 -6.56
CA ARG A 118 7.00 -21.79 -6.77
C ARG A 118 7.52 -22.19 -5.39
N GLN A 119 7.34 -23.46 -5.02
CA GLN A 119 8.18 -24.04 -3.98
C GLN A 119 9.55 -24.32 -4.61
N GLN A 120 10.60 -23.82 -3.98
CA GLN A 120 11.97 -24.20 -4.31
C GLN A 120 12.18 -25.60 -3.71
N PRO A 121 12.51 -26.65 -4.50
CA PRO A 121 12.93 -27.90 -3.92
C PRO A 121 14.30 -27.68 -3.30
N ASP A 122 14.39 -27.76 -1.97
CA ASP A 122 15.66 -27.86 -1.27
C ASP A 122 16.22 -29.26 -1.56
N ASP A 123 17.16 -29.36 -2.50
CA ASP A 123 18.03 -30.53 -2.66
C ASP A 123 18.88 -30.67 -1.39
N CYS A 124 18.39 -31.46 -0.44
CA CYS A 124 19.16 -31.90 0.72
C CYS A 124 19.03 -33.41 0.84
N SER A 125 20.07 -34.09 0.36
CA SER A 125 20.33 -35.52 0.52
C SER A 125 20.11 -35.99 1.96
N ALA A 126 19.02 -36.71 2.20
CA ALA A 126 18.82 -37.47 3.42
C ALA A 126 19.19 -38.94 3.14
N THR A 127 20.37 -39.33 3.61
CA THR A 127 20.87 -40.71 3.68
C THR A 127 19.90 -41.56 4.49
N ALA A 128 19.18 -42.47 3.85
CA ALA A 128 18.29 -43.41 4.53
C ALA A 128 19.09 -44.64 5.01
N HIS A 129 19.34 -44.71 6.32
CA HIS A 129 19.70 -45.96 6.98
C HIS A 129 18.46 -46.85 7.07
N THR A 130 18.48 -48.03 6.45
CA THR A 130 17.41 -49.04 6.58
C THR A 130 17.91 -50.17 7.49
N THR A 131 17.31 -50.27 8.67
CA THR A 131 17.52 -51.37 9.62
C THR A 131 16.58 -52.52 9.26
N THR A 132 17.15 -53.69 9.02
CA THR A 132 16.46 -54.96 8.77
C THR A 132 15.80 -55.49 10.04
N THR A 133 14.49 -55.79 9.98
CA THR A 133 13.87 -56.75 10.90
C THR A 133 13.05 -57.75 10.09
N LYS A 134 13.55 -58.98 10.03
CA LYS A 134 12.84 -60.16 9.51
C LYS A 134 11.79 -60.60 10.53
N HIS A 135 10.56 -60.85 10.09
CA HIS A 135 9.71 -61.84 10.75
C HIS A 135 9.15 -62.80 9.71
N GLU A 136 9.51 -64.06 9.95
CA GLU A 136 9.13 -65.29 9.27
C GLU A 136 7.78 -65.77 9.85
N VAL A 137 7.08 -66.56 9.04
CA VAL A 137 5.71 -67.09 9.24
C VAL A 137 5.58 -67.91 10.51
#